data_AF-A0A356PAR6-F1
#
_entry.id   AF-A0A356PAR6-F1
#
_cell.length_a   1.000
_cell.length_b   1.000
_cell.length_c   1.000
_cell.angle_alpha   90.00
_cell.angle_beta   90.00
_cell.angle_gamma   90.00
#
_symmetry.space_group_name_H-M   'P 1'
#
loop_
_entity.id
_entity.type
_entity.pdbx_description
1 polymer ?
#
loop_
_entity_poly.entity_id
_entity_poly.type
_entity_poly.pdbx_seq_one_letter_code
_entity_poly.pdbx_strand_id
1 'polypeptide(L)'
;MNRATTISCSAEQKILNIPSEGEAVVAGYWSPELGLCSQSVLIKWTEGEVKSLQPLSSLESSSHTTMLWNSYFLLPGLIDAHVHLALDSLDFYQCLENWAQPSLIEENIQGFLRRYLERGIVAIRDGGDLPGFAWRARNKVNAGAWLGPKIISVHEAANKQGMYGRFLGRGFKDVLEWREKEQDFFDQGLDQLKVVVTGLIRFDDYQVVGPTQWTVEELAELVEAAHGRGVLVMA
;
A
#
# COMPACT_ATOMS: atom_id res chain seq x y z
N MET A 1 -4.58 3.56 -23.48
CA MET A 1 -4.80 4.98 -23.16
C MET A 1 -3.56 5.47 -22.43
N ASN A 2 -2.93 6.57 -22.87
CA ASN A 2 -1.82 7.16 -22.12
C ASN A 2 -2.35 7.59 -20.74
N ARG A 3 -1.84 6.97 -19.68
CA ARG A 3 -2.19 7.32 -18.31
C ARG A 3 -1.66 8.74 -18.07
N ALA A 4 -2.50 9.65 -17.61
CA ALA A 4 -2.05 11.01 -17.28
C ALA A 4 -0.96 10.92 -16.20
N THR A 5 0.16 11.60 -16.41
CA THR A 5 1.21 11.72 -15.40
C THR A 5 0.71 12.64 -14.30
N THR A 6 0.81 12.20 -13.05
CA THR A 6 0.32 12.96 -11.89
C THR A 6 1.39 13.08 -10.82
N ILE A 7 1.28 14.12 -10.00
CA ILE A 7 2.08 14.33 -8.79
C ILE A 7 1.16 14.68 -7.63
N SER A 8 1.51 14.21 -6.43
CA SER A 8 0.83 14.60 -5.20
C SER A 8 1.37 15.93 -4.68
N CYS A 9 0.48 16.88 -4.40
CA CYS A 9 0.75 18.03 -3.56
C CYS A 9 0.12 17.78 -2.18
N SER A 10 0.86 17.09 -1.31
CA SER A 10 0.36 16.66 0.01
C SER A 10 0.03 17.83 0.94
N ALA A 11 0.72 18.97 0.79
CA ALA A 11 0.43 20.20 1.51
C ALA A 11 -0.96 20.77 1.18
N GLU A 12 -1.44 20.57 -0.05
CA GLU A 12 -2.78 20.99 -0.49
C GLU A 12 -3.82 19.86 -0.47
N GLN A 13 -3.39 18.63 -0.18
CA GLN A 13 -4.20 17.42 -0.31
C GLN A 13 -4.81 17.26 -1.71
N LYS A 14 -3.98 17.44 -2.75
CA LYS A 14 -4.42 17.38 -4.15
C LYS A 14 -3.51 16.51 -5.00
N ILE A 15 -4.11 15.93 -6.03
CA ILE A 15 -3.39 15.27 -7.12
C ILE A 15 -3.39 16.23 -8.30
N LEU A 16 -2.21 16.60 -8.78
CA LEU A 16 -2.02 17.52 -9.90
C LEU A 16 -1.65 16.73 -11.15
N ASN A 17 -2.29 17.05 -12.27
CA ASN A 17 -1.86 16.56 -13.57
C ASN A 17 -0.61 17.33 -14.01
N ILE A 18 0.41 16.60 -14.46
CA ILE A 18 1.65 17.18 -15.00
C ILE A 18 1.86 16.65 -16.43
N PRO A 19 2.55 17.39 -17.30
CA PRO A 19 2.91 16.89 -18.61
C PRO A 19 3.78 15.64 -18.49
N SER A 20 3.78 14.79 -19.53
CA SER A 20 4.59 13.57 -19.55
C SER A 20 6.08 13.88 -19.45
N GLU A 21 6.52 15.00 -20.02
CA GLU A 21 7.87 15.54 -19.89
C GLU A 21 7.76 17.00 -19.45
N GLY A 22 8.62 17.43 -18.54
CA GLY A 22 8.63 18.81 -18.08
C GLY A 22 9.74 19.12 -17.10
N GLU A 23 9.77 20.38 -16.71
CA GLU A 23 10.70 20.90 -15.70
C GLU A 23 10.00 21.85 -14.73
N ALA A 24 10.43 21.83 -13.47
CA ALA A 24 9.89 22.69 -12.42
C ALA A 24 10.99 23.14 -11.46
N VAL A 25 10.84 24.32 -10.87
CA VAL A 25 11.68 24.78 -9.76
C VAL A 25 11.00 24.44 -8.45
N VAL A 26 11.68 23.72 -7.56
CA VAL A 26 11.22 23.42 -6.19
C VAL A 26 12.08 24.15 -5.16
N ALA A 27 11.54 24.40 -3.98
CA ALA A 27 12.25 25.07 -2.87
C ALA A 27 13.48 24.26 -2.40
N GLY A 28 13.39 22.95 -2.56
CA GLY A 28 14.38 21.98 -2.17
C GLY A 28 13.81 20.57 -2.28
N TYR A 29 14.54 19.59 -1.75
CA TYR A 29 14.09 18.21 -1.71
C TYR A 29 14.64 17.50 -0.46
N TRP A 30 14.11 16.32 -0.17
CA TRP A 30 14.69 15.41 0.79
C TRP A 30 15.07 14.09 0.12
N SER A 31 16.19 13.50 0.51
CA SER A 31 16.54 12.13 0.14
C SER A 31 17.05 11.35 1.36
N PRO A 32 16.93 10.01 1.36
CA PRO A 32 17.50 9.19 2.44
C PRO A 32 19.01 9.37 2.62
N GLU A 33 19.74 9.63 1.53
CA GLU A 33 21.20 9.72 1.52
C GLU A 33 21.72 11.09 1.98
N LEU A 34 21.02 12.17 1.60
CA LEU A 34 21.46 13.55 1.83
C LEU A 34 20.67 14.28 2.92
N GLY A 35 19.55 13.72 3.35
CA GLY A 35 18.61 14.41 4.23
C GLY A 35 17.92 15.57 3.54
N LEU A 36 17.61 16.63 4.30
CA LEU A 36 16.93 17.81 3.77
C LEU A 36 17.92 18.73 3.03
N CYS A 37 17.69 18.94 1.74
CA CYS A 37 18.40 19.91 0.92
C CYS A 37 17.50 21.14 0.69
N SER A 38 17.82 22.27 1.34
CA SER A 38 17.03 23.52 1.26
C SER A 38 17.48 24.51 0.18
N GLN A 39 18.36 24.09 -0.73
CA GLN A 39 18.69 24.88 -1.90
C GLN A 39 17.63 24.63 -2.99
N SER A 40 17.21 25.68 -3.69
CA SER A 40 16.28 25.53 -4.80
C SER A 40 16.87 24.67 -5.93
N VAL A 41 16.04 23.82 -6.51
CA VAL A 41 16.45 22.82 -7.50
C VAL A 41 15.54 22.88 -8.71
N LEU A 42 16.13 22.80 -9.90
CA LEU A 42 15.43 22.48 -11.12
C LEU A 42 15.28 20.95 -11.20
N ILE A 43 14.04 20.47 -11.11
CA ILE A 43 13.69 19.08 -11.39
C ILE A 43 13.32 18.94 -12.87
N LYS A 44 13.80 17.88 -13.52
CA LYS A 44 13.33 17.45 -14.84
C LYS A 44 12.80 16.02 -14.77
N TRP A 45 11.71 15.76 -15.49
CA TRP A 45 11.13 14.41 -15.56
C TRP A 45 10.72 14.05 -16.99
N THR A 46 10.62 12.75 -17.22
CA THR A 46 10.09 12.17 -18.45
C THR A 46 9.34 10.89 -18.08
N GLU A 47 8.11 10.75 -18.58
CA GLU A 47 7.20 9.63 -18.35
C GLU A 47 6.97 9.31 -16.86
N GLY A 48 6.92 10.37 -16.02
CA GLY A 48 6.71 10.24 -14.57
C GLY A 48 7.97 9.86 -13.78
N GLU A 49 9.12 9.72 -14.44
CA GLU A 49 10.40 9.47 -13.78
C GLU A 49 11.23 10.74 -13.67
N VAL A 50 11.73 11.02 -12.47
CA VAL A 50 12.69 12.10 -12.24
C VAL A 50 14.01 11.73 -12.93
N LYS A 51 14.46 12.58 -13.85
CA LYS A 51 15.70 12.38 -14.62
C LYS A 51 16.87 13.19 -14.08
N SER A 52 16.61 14.35 -13.50
CA SER A 52 17.66 15.15 -12.87
C SER A 52 17.13 16.09 -11.79
N LEU A 53 18.03 16.39 -10.84
CA LEU A 53 17.88 17.39 -9.80
C LEU A 53 19.12 18.30 -9.87
N GLN A 54 18.96 19.52 -10.38
CA GLN A 54 20.07 20.46 -10.57
C GLN A 54 19.93 21.65 -9.62
N PRO A 55 20.89 21.89 -8.70
CA PRO A 55 20.87 23.08 -7.85
C PRO A 55 20.88 24.36 -8.70
N LEU A 56 20.00 25.29 -8.37
CA LEU A 56 19.96 26.60 -9.02
C LEU A 56 20.86 27.59 -8.26
N SER A 57 21.74 28.25 -9.01
CA SER A 57 22.61 29.33 -8.50
C SER A 57 22.02 30.73 -8.76
N SER A 58 21.11 30.87 -9.73
CA SER A 58 20.33 32.08 -9.99
C SER A 58 18.99 31.72 -10.66
N LEU A 59 17.90 32.42 -10.30
CA LEU A 59 16.55 32.18 -10.86
C LEU A 59 16.37 32.73 -12.29
N GLU A 60 17.37 33.45 -12.82
CA GLU A 60 17.28 34.15 -14.11
C GLU A 60 17.45 33.23 -15.34
N SER A 61 17.75 31.94 -15.14
CA SER A 61 17.98 30.99 -16.23
C SER A 61 16.77 30.11 -16.61
N SER A 62 15.57 30.37 -16.08
CA SER A 62 14.40 29.51 -16.31
C SER A 62 13.70 29.83 -17.64
N SER A 63 13.43 28.80 -18.44
CA SER A 63 12.63 28.88 -19.66
C SER A 63 11.18 29.31 -19.37
N HIS A 64 10.48 29.91 -20.34
CA HIS A 64 9.05 30.26 -20.19
C HIS A 64 8.12 29.06 -19.93
N THR A 65 8.60 27.82 -20.13
CA THR A 65 7.88 26.56 -19.91
C THR A 65 8.09 25.95 -18.53
N THR A 66 8.94 26.55 -17.68
CA THR A 66 9.27 26.03 -16.35
C THR A 66 8.13 26.28 -15.37
N MET A 67 7.64 25.23 -14.71
CA MET A 67 6.68 25.37 -13.61
C MET A 67 7.37 25.90 -12.34
N LEU A 68 6.68 26.73 -11.57
CA LEU A 68 7.23 27.32 -10.33
C LEU A 68 6.53 26.71 -9.11
N TRP A 69 7.23 25.80 -8.44
CA TRP A 69 6.86 25.17 -7.16
C TRP A 69 7.85 25.57 -6.06
N ASN A 70 8.38 26.78 -6.15
CA ASN A 70 9.42 27.34 -5.26
C ASN A 70 9.00 27.49 -3.78
N SER A 71 7.74 27.20 -3.45
CA SER A 71 7.21 27.15 -2.08
C SER A 71 7.09 25.72 -1.53
N TYR A 72 7.38 24.70 -2.35
CA TYR A 72 7.22 23.29 -2.01
C TYR A 72 8.55 22.54 -2.03
N PHE A 73 8.67 21.55 -1.15
CA PHE A 73 9.77 20.60 -1.13
C PHE A 73 9.37 19.30 -1.84
N LEU A 74 10.28 18.75 -2.63
CA LEU A 74 10.10 17.44 -3.23
C LEU A 74 10.47 16.34 -2.23
N LEU A 75 9.60 15.35 -2.10
CA LEU A 75 9.79 14.17 -1.27
C LEU A 75 9.61 12.91 -2.11
N PRO A 76 10.32 11.80 -1.81
CA PRO A 76 9.89 10.49 -2.25
C PRO A 76 8.46 10.24 -1.79
N GLY A 77 7.66 9.58 -2.62
CA GLY A 77 6.31 9.20 -2.23
C GLY A 77 6.34 8.28 -1.01
N LEU A 78 5.43 8.52 -0.07
CA LEU A 78 5.33 7.74 1.16
C LEU A 78 4.77 6.34 0.88
N ILE A 79 5.17 5.39 1.71
CA ILE A 79 4.71 4.00 1.64
C ILE A 79 4.06 3.65 2.97
N ASP A 80 2.80 3.20 2.93
CA ASP A 80 2.14 2.63 4.10
C ASP A 80 2.31 1.11 4.11
N ALA A 81 3.04 0.60 5.08
CA ALA A 81 3.46 -0.80 5.11
C ALA A 81 2.42 -1.75 5.72
N HIS A 82 1.31 -1.25 6.27
CA HIS A 82 0.24 -2.10 6.79
C HIS A 82 -1.09 -1.34 6.88
N VAL A 83 -2.01 -1.67 5.96
CA VAL A 83 -3.38 -1.14 5.95
C VAL A 83 -4.40 -2.28 5.88
N HIS A 84 -5.68 -1.96 6.08
CA HIS A 84 -6.79 -2.86 5.73
C HIS A 84 -7.84 -2.04 4.97
N LEU A 85 -7.85 -2.15 3.65
CA LEU A 85 -8.72 -1.32 2.78
C LEU A 85 -10.21 -1.61 2.99
N ALA A 86 -10.55 -2.85 3.36
CA ALA A 86 -11.92 -3.26 3.62
C ALA A 86 -12.43 -2.87 5.02
N LEU A 87 -11.62 -2.20 5.84
CA LEU A 87 -12.01 -1.71 7.17
C LEU A 87 -12.09 -0.18 7.17
N ASP A 88 -12.99 0.38 7.99
CA ASP A 88 -13.23 1.83 8.07
C ASP A 88 -12.66 2.51 9.33
N SER A 89 -12.16 1.72 10.29
CA SER A 89 -11.66 2.19 11.60
C SER A 89 -12.70 2.91 12.46
N LEU A 90 -14.00 2.77 12.18
CA LEU A 90 -15.09 3.41 12.93
C LEU A 90 -15.77 2.42 13.88
N ASP A 91 -16.42 1.42 13.32
CA ASP A 91 -17.06 0.33 14.06
C ASP A 91 -16.74 -0.97 13.35
N PHE A 92 -15.90 -1.79 13.99
CA PHE A 92 -15.43 -3.03 13.40
C PHE A 92 -16.56 -3.99 13.07
N TYR A 93 -17.57 -4.15 13.94
CA TYR A 93 -18.64 -5.11 13.73
C TYR A 93 -19.59 -4.63 12.62
N GLN A 94 -19.97 -3.35 12.65
CA GLN A 94 -20.80 -2.78 11.60
C GLN A 94 -20.09 -2.81 10.25
N CYS A 95 -18.77 -2.59 10.22
CA CYS A 95 -17.97 -2.68 9.01
C CYS A 95 -18.01 -4.09 8.41
N LEU A 96 -17.89 -5.14 9.23
CA LEU A 96 -18.02 -6.53 8.76
C LEU A 96 -19.43 -6.84 8.26
N GLU A 97 -20.48 -6.31 8.88
CA GLU A 97 -21.84 -6.45 8.37
C GLU A 97 -22.00 -5.77 7.00
N ASN A 98 -21.39 -4.60 6.82
CA ASN A 98 -21.40 -3.85 5.57
C ASN A 98 -20.70 -4.59 4.42
N TRP A 99 -19.87 -5.60 4.69
CA TRP A 99 -19.30 -6.47 3.64
C TRP A 99 -20.37 -7.24 2.86
N ALA A 100 -21.59 -7.39 3.40
CA ALA A 100 -22.74 -7.90 2.66
C ALA A 100 -23.25 -6.94 1.56
N GLN A 101 -22.72 -5.69 1.51
CA GLN A 101 -23.02 -4.69 0.50
C GLN A 101 -21.75 -4.33 -0.30
N PRO A 102 -21.35 -5.15 -1.30
CA PRO A 102 -20.08 -4.96 -2.01
C PRO A 102 -19.87 -3.57 -2.62
N SER A 103 -20.93 -2.94 -3.13
CA SER A 103 -20.84 -1.60 -3.73
C SER A 103 -20.43 -0.53 -2.74
N LEU A 104 -20.92 -0.62 -1.49
CA LEU A 104 -20.56 0.32 -0.42
C LEU A 104 -19.07 0.20 -0.07
N ILE A 105 -18.57 -1.03 0.04
CA ILE A 105 -17.15 -1.26 0.33
C ILE A 105 -16.27 -0.79 -0.81
N GLU A 106 -16.65 -1.05 -2.06
CA GLU A 106 -15.92 -0.56 -3.23
C GLU A 106 -15.87 0.97 -3.32
N GLU A 107 -16.97 1.65 -3.01
CA GLU A 107 -17.03 3.12 -2.96
C GLU A 107 -16.08 3.67 -1.87
N ASN A 108 -16.12 3.09 -0.67
CA ASN A 108 -15.23 3.46 0.43
C ASN A 108 -13.76 3.29 0.05
N ILE A 109 -13.39 2.14 -0.52
CA ILE A 109 -12.03 1.86 -0.95
C ILE A 109 -11.57 2.87 -2.01
N GLN A 110 -12.37 3.18 -3.02
CA GLN A 110 -12.02 4.21 -4.00
C GLN A 110 -11.75 5.56 -3.33
N GLY A 111 -12.57 5.94 -2.35
CA GLY A 111 -12.36 7.13 -1.54
C GLY A 111 -11.04 7.10 -0.75
N PHE A 112 -10.69 5.98 -0.14
CA PHE A 112 -9.43 5.81 0.58
C PHE A 112 -8.22 5.89 -0.36
N LEU A 113 -8.24 5.20 -1.50
CA LEU A 113 -7.17 5.19 -2.49
C LEU A 113 -6.85 6.58 -3.03
N ARG A 114 -7.87 7.40 -3.28
CA ARG A 114 -7.71 8.81 -3.65
C ARG A 114 -7.04 9.61 -2.53
N ARG A 115 -7.54 9.48 -1.29
CA ARG A 115 -7.01 10.19 -0.12
C ARG A 115 -5.56 9.81 0.19
N TYR A 116 -5.16 8.56 -0.04
CA TYR A 116 -3.76 8.13 0.07
C TYR A 116 -2.87 8.97 -0.86
N LEU A 117 -3.22 9.04 -2.15
CA LEU A 117 -2.46 9.85 -3.12
C LEU A 117 -2.47 11.34 -2.76
N GLU A 118 -3.60 11.89 -2.35
CA GLU A 118 -3.70 13.30 -1.89
C GLU A 118 -2.78 13.58 -0.70
N ARG A 119 -2.47 12.59 0.14
CA ARG A 119 -1.54 12.70 1.27
C ARG A 119 -0.11 12.31 0.95
N GLY A 120 0.19 12.02 -0.32
CA GLY A 120 1.54 11.66 -0.77
C GLY A 120 1.90 10.18 -0.57
N ILE A 121 0.94 9.33 -0.22
CA ILE A 121 1.15 7.88 -0.10
C ILE A 121 0.95 7.25 -1.49
N VAL A 122 2.03 6.69 -2.04
CA VAL A 122 2.09 6.18 -3.42
C VAL A 122 2.14 4.66 -3.50
N ALA A 123 2.38 3.98 -2.39
CA ALA A 123 2.28 2.53 -2.28
C ALA A 123 1.73 2.14 -0.91
N ILE A 124 0.93 1.08 -0.89
CA ILE A 124 0.34 0.52 0.31
C ILE A 124 0.46 -1.01 0.30
N ARG A 125 0.55 -1.60 1.49
CA ARG A 125 0.53 -3.05 1.70
C ARG A 125 -0.67 -3.42 2.56
N ASP A 126 -1.63 -4.05 1.92
CA ASP A 126 -2.89 -4.44 2.53
C ASP A 126 -2.77 -5.80 3.23
N GLY A 127 -3.24 -5.85 4.48
CA GLY A 127 -3.18 -7.01 5.35
C GLY A 127 -4.30 -8.04 5.17
N GLY A 128 -5.13 -7.88 4.14
CA GLY A 128 -6.13 -8.85 3.71
C GLY A 128 -7.51 -8.61 4.28
N ASP A 129 -8.47 -9.26 3.62
CA ASP A 129 -9.86 -9.35 4.01
C ASP A 129 -10.46 -10.62 3.41
N LEU A 130 -11.25 -11.36 4.19
CA LEU A 130 -11.82 -12.64 3.75
C LEU A 130 -12.58 -12.54 2.41
N PRO A 131 -13.37 -11.48 2.13
CA PRO A 131 -14.05 -11.34 0.85
C PRO A 131 -13.17 -10.96 -0.36
N GLY A 132 -11.89 -10.60 -0.17
CA GLY A 132 -10.97 -10.19 -1.23
C GLY A 132 -11.26 -8.82 -1.86
N PHE A 133 -11.88 -7.88 -1.14
CA PHE A 133 -12.14 -6.52 -1.61
C PHE A 133 -10.86 -5.77 -1.96
N ALA A 134 -9.85 -5.82 -1.09
CA ALA A 134 -8.58 -5.15 -1.31
C ALA A 134 -7.83 -5.71 -2.53
N TRP A 135 -7.88 -7.04 -2.72
CA TRP A 135 -7.31 -7.69 -3.89
C TRP A 135 -8.02 -7.28 -5.20
N ARG A 136 -9.36 -7.20 -5.20
CA ARG A 136 -10.11 -6.66 -6.34
C ARG A 136 -9.74 -5.20 -6.63
N ALA A 137 -9.56 -4.39 -5.60
CA ALA A 137 -9.11 -3.00 -5.74
C ALA A 137 -7.72 -2.92 -6.37
N ARG A 138 -6.77 -3.77 -5.92
CA ARG A 138 -5.44 -3.92 -6.53
C ARG A 138 -5.53 -4.21 -8.02
N ASN A 139 -6.38 -5.15 -8.42
CA ASN A 139 -6.58 -5.48 -9.83
C ASN A 139 -7.12 -4.30 -10.64
N LYS A 140 -8.10 -3.57 -10.10
CA LYS A 140 -8.67 -2.38 -10.77
C LYS A 140 -7.65 -1.23 -10.88
N VAL A 141 -6.79 -1.03 -9.88
CA VAL A 141 -5.71 -0.04 -9.94
C VAL A 141 -4.63 -0.43 -10.96
N ASN A 142 -4.23 -1.71 -10.99
CA ASN A 142 -3.25 -2.22 -11.96
C ASN A 142 -3.78 -2.14 -13.40
N ALA A 143 -5.06 -2.43 -13.61
CA ALA A 143 -5.73 -2.27 -14.91
C ALA A 143 -5.97 -0.80 -15.29
N GLY A 144 -5.69 0.16 -14.39
CA GLY A 144 -5.92 1.58 -14.62
C GLY A 144 -7.39 2.01 -14.56
N ALA A 145 -8.29 1.12 -14.13
CA ALA A 145 -9.72 1.43 -13.95
C ALA A 145 -9.95 2.35 -12.75
N TRP A 146 -9.16 2.19 -11.68
CA TRP A 146 -9.19 3.04 -10.49
C TRP A 146 -7.90 3.84 -10.34
N LEU A 147 -8.02 5.06 -9.79
CA LEU A 147 -6.89 5.89 -9.40
C LEU A 147 -6.53 5.58 -7.93
N GLY A 148 -5.28 5.21 -7.67
CA GLY A 148 -4.81 4.87 -6.34
C GLY A 148 -3.31 4.61 -6.29
N PRO A 149 -2.73 4.49 -5.08
CA PRO A 149 -1.35 4.02 -4.89
C PRO A 149 -1.16 2.60 -5.45
N LYS A 150 0.10 2.20 -5.66
CA LYS A 150 0.42 0.79 -5.87
C LYS A 150 -0.05 -0.03 -4.66
N ILE A 151 -0.72 -1.14 -4.89
CA ILE A 151 -1.24 -2.00 -3.83
C ILE A 151 -0.50 -3.33 -3.89
N ILE A 152 0.09 -3.73 -2.77
CA ILE A 152 0.50 -5.11 -2.49
C ILE A 152 -0.63 -5.71 -1.66
N SER A 153 -1.31 -6.74 -2.17
CA SER A 153 -2.43 -7.36 -1.48
C SER A 153 -2.13 -8.81 -1.15
N VAL A 154 -2.48 -9.22 0.06
CA VAL A 154 -2.34 -10.61 0.52
C VAL A 154 -3.55 -11.46 0.14
N HIS A 155 -4.59 -10.86 -0.46
CA HIS A 155 -5.94 -11.43 -0.63
C HIS A 155 -6.57 -11.82 0.71
N GLU A 156 -6.17 -12.98 1.25
CA GLU A 156 -6.53 -13.43 2.59
C GLU A 156 -5.29 -13.85 3.39
N ALA A 157 -5.38 -13.84 4.71
CA ALA A 157 -4.31 -14.27 5.60
C ALA A 157 -4.41 -15.77 5.94
N ALA A 158 -3.26 -16.42 6.14
CA ALA A 158 -3.18 -17.75 6.74
C ALA A 158 -3.30 -17.64 8.27
N ASN A 159 -4.44 -18.08 8.80
CA ASN A 159 -4.74 -18.15 10.23
C ASN A 159 -5.22 -19.54 10.62
N LYS A 160 -5.22 -19.86 11.91
CA LYS A 160 -5.78 -21.11 12.43
C LYS A 160 -7.28 -20.99 12.70
N GLN A 161 -8.06 -22.00 12.35
CA GLN A 161 -9.50 -22.04 12.63
C GLN A 161 -9.76 -21.97 14.13
N GLY A 162 -10.80 -21.23 14.51
CA GLY A 162 -11.13 -20.99 15.92
C GLY A 162 -10.22 -19.99 16.63
N MET A 163 -9.21 -19.43 15.96
CA MET A 163 -8.30 -18.42 16.50
C MET A 163 -8.58 -17.03 15.90
N TYR A 164 -7.78 -16.04 16.32
CA TYR A 164 -7.86 -14.68 15.79
C TYR A 164 -7.56 -14.64 14.28
N GLY A 165 -8.16 -13.69 13.56
CA GLY A 165 -7.94 -13.51 12.12
C GLY A 165 -9.03 -14.08 11.21
N ARG A 166 -10.15 -14.57 11.75
CA ARG A 166 -11.28 -15.09 10.94
C ARG A 166 -11.84 -14.14 9.87
N PHE A 167 -11.67 -12.83 10.06
CA PHE A 167 -12.11 -11.81 9.10
C PHE A 167 -11.06 -11.54 8.02
N LEU A 168 -9.83 -12.02 8.21
CA LEU A 168 -8.71 -11.87 7.29
C LEU A 168 -8.59 -13.05 6.33
N GLY A 169 -9.07 -14.24 6.70
CA GLY A 169 -8.98 -15.42 5.83
C GLY A 169 -9.76 -16.63 6.33
N ARG A 170 -9.81 -17.65 5.46
CA ARG A 170 -10.67 -18.84 5.62
C ARG A 170 -10.37 -19.66 6.88
N GLY A 171 -9.16 -19.55 7.40
CA GLY A 171 -8.66 -20.37 8.49
C GLY A 171 -8.34 -21.81 8.09
N PHE A 172 -7.24 -22.33 8.61
CA PHE A 172 -6.83 -23.73 8.47
C PHE A 172 -6.90 -24.42 9.83
N LYS A 173 -7.39 -25.65 9.88
CA LYS A 173 -7.47 -26.48 11.08
C LYS A 173 -6.08 -26.77 11.63
N ASP A 174 -5.16 -27.14 10.75
CA ASP A 174 -3.79 -27.53 11.05
C ASP A 174 -2.91 -27.41 9.79
N VAL A 175 -1.61 -27.72 9.95
CA VAL A 175 -0.65 -27.70 8.85
C VAL A 175 -0.93 -28.75 7.77
N LEU A 176 -1.64 -29.83 8.09
CA LEU A 176 -2.02 -30.84 7.08
C LEU A 176 -3.06 -30.27 6.12
N GLU A 177 -4.08 -29.59 6.66
CA GLU A 177 -5.06 -28.89 5.82
C GLU A 177 -4.41 -27.75 5.01
N TRP A 178 -3.41 -27.06 5.56
CA TRP A 178 -2.60 -26.10 4.79
C TRP A 178 -1.94 -26.77 3.58
N ARG A 179 -1.22 -27.89 3.77
CA ARG A 179 -0.56 -28.63 2.66
C ARG A 179 -1.54 -29.07 1.58
N GLU A 180 -2.74 -29.50 1.97
CA GLU A 180 -3.78 -29.91 1.03
C GLU A 180 -4.30 -28.75 0.17
N LYS A 181 -4.27 -27.53 0.72
CA LYS A 181 -4.90 -26.33 0.13
C LYS A 181 -3.92 -25.25 -0.31
N GLU A 182 -2.62 -25.39 -0.07
CA GLU A 182 -1.64 -24.34 -0.34
C GLU A 182 -1.64 -23.93 -1.83
N GLN A 183 -1.81 -24.90 -2.73
CA GLN A 183 -1.88 -24.62 -4.16
C GLN A 183 -3.07 -23.71 -4.49
N ASP A 184 -4.27 -24.08 -4.04
CA ASP A 184 -5.49 -23.25 -4.17
C ASP A 184 -5.32 -21.87 -3.52
N PHE A 185 -4.65 -21.83 -2.35
CA PHE A 185 -4.39 -20.59 -1.65
C PHE A 185 -3.52 -19.63 -2.50
N PHE A 186 -2.42 -20.11 -3.06
CA PHE A 186 -1.52 -19.32 -3.90
C PHE A 186 -2.12 -18.97 -5.27
N ASP A 187 -2.97 -19.83 -5.82
CA ASP A 187 -3.64 -19.61 -7.11
C ASP A 187 -4.67 -18.46 -7.09
N GLN A 188 -5.02 -17.94 -5.90
CA GLN A 188 -5.81 -16.69 -5.74
C GLN A 188 -5.09 -15.45 -6.30
N GLY A 189 -3.78 -15.54 -6.53
CA GLY A 189 -2.99 -14.46 -7.11
C GLY A 189 -2.70 -13.34 -6.12
N LEU A 190 -2.39 -13.68 -4.87
CA LEU A 190 -1.84 -12.76 -3.87
C LEU A 190 -0.43 -12.27 -4.25
N ASP A 191 -0.05 -11.08 -3.78
CA ASP A 191 1.29 -10.53 -3.96
C ASP A 191 2.26 -10.95 -2.83
N GLN A 192 1.71 -11.25 -1.65
CA GLN A 192 2.47 -11.56 -0.44
C GLN A 192 1.66 -12.48 0.48
N LEU A 193 2.29 -13.45 1.13
CA LEU A 193 1.64 -14.27 2.17
C LEU A 193 1.58 -13.48 3.48
N LYS A 194 0.39 -13.33 4.07
CA LYS A 194 0.22 -12.91 5.46
C LYS A 194 0.01 -14.13 6.34
N VAL A 195 0.78 -14.29 7.40
CA VAL A 195 0.55 -15.31 8.42
C VAL A 195 0.13 -14.65 9.73
N VAL A 196 -1.01 -15.04 10.29
CA VAL A 196 -1.45 -14.57 11.60
C VAL A 196 -0.74 -15.41 12.66
N VAL A 197 0.30 -14.84 13.28
CA VAL A 197 1.19 -15.58 14.19
C VAL A 197 0.59 -15.73 15.60
N THR A 198 -0.05 -14.68 16.13
CA THR A 198 -0.59 -14.64 17.49
C THR A 198 -2.06 -14.21 17.51
N GLY A 199 -2.68 -14.23 18.70
CA GLY A 199 -3.95 -13.57 18.94
C GLY A 199 -3.84 -12.04 19.04
N LEU A 200 -4.99 -11.38 19.17
CA LEU A 200 -5.07 -9.92 19.28
C LEU A 200 -4.19 -9.39 20.43
N ILE A 201 -3.54 -8.25 20.20
CA ILE A 201 -2.86 -7.51 21.26
C ILE A 201 -3.90 -6.93 22.23
N ARG A 202 -3.59 -6.96 23.53
CA ARG A 202 -4.41 -6.28 24.52
C ARG A 202 -4.05 -4.80 24.54
N PHE A 203 -5.05 -3.95 24.31
CA PHE A 203 -4.86 -2.49 24.33
C PHE A 203 -4.81 -1.93 25.75
N ASP A 204 -5.35 -2.67 26.72
CA ASP A 204 -5.38 -2.37 28.14
C ASP A 204 -4.22 -3.02 28.93
N ASP A 205 -3.45 -3.91 28.29
CA ASP A 205 -2.35 -4.65 28.92
C ASP A 205 -1.14 -4.75 27.98
N TYR A 206 -0.17 -3.87 28.19
CA TYR A 206 1.00 -3.71 27.34
C TYR A 206 1.83 -5.01 27.27
N GLN A 207 2.30 -5.37 26.07
CA GLN A 207 3.04 -6.61 25.76
C GLN A 207 2.25 -7.92 25.87
N VAL A 208 0.97 -7.88 26.24
CA VAL A 208 0.15 -9.09 26.26
C VAL A 208 -0.50 -9.31 24.89
N VAL A 209 -0.17 -10.45 24.30
CA VAL A 209 -0.77 -10.95 23.05
C VAL A 209 -1.50 -12.26 23.29
N GLY A 210 -2.51 -12.55 22.47
CA GLY A 210 -3.15 -13.86 22.50
C GLY A 210 -2.19 -15.00 22.10
N PRO A 211 -2.63 -16.26 22.26
CA PRO A 211 -1.78 -17.44 22.04
C PRO A 211 -1.21 -17.49 20.61
N THR A 212 -0.06 -18.13 20.46
CA THR A 212 0.52 -18.46 19.15
C THR A 212 -0.38 -19.41 18.39
N GLN A 213 -0.58 -19.19 17.10
CA GLN A 213 -1.44 -20.03 16.26
C GLN A 213 -0.68 -21.25 15.71
N TRP A 214 0.61 -21.08 15.46
CA TRP A 214 1.49 -22.05 14.80
C TRP A 214 2.65 -22.40 15.72
N THR A 215 3.15 -23.63 15.64
CA THR A 215 4.49 -23.92 16.16
C THR A 215 5.56 -23.28 15.27
N VAL A 216 6.81 -23.27 15.72
CA VAL A 216 7.93 -22.73 14.92
C VAL A 216 8.12 -23.55 13.65
N GLU A 217 7.95 -24.87 13.74
CA GLU A 217 8.08 -25.81 12.62
C GLU A 217 6.95 -25.60 11.61
N GLU A 218 5.71 -25.44 12.07
CA GLU A 218 4.57 -25.13 11.21
C GLU A 218 4.76 -23.78 10.51
N LEU A 219 5.19 -22.74 11.25
CA LEU A 219 5.43 -21.41 10.67
C LEU A 219 6.57 -21.43 9.64
N ALA A 220 7.64 -22.17 9.90
CA ALA A 220 8.75 -22.34 8.96
C ALA A 220 8.26 -22.97 7.65
N GLU A 221 7.38 -23.97 7.73
CA GLU A 221 6.78 -24.60 6.56
C GLU A 221 5.95 -23.63 5.71
N LEU A 222 5.09 -22.81 6.35
CA LEU A 222 4.32 -21.77 5.64
C LEU A 222 5.24 -20.78 4.91
N VAL A 223 6.35 -20.40 5.55
CA VAL A 223 7.34 -19.48 4.98
C VAL A 223 8.11 -20.12 3.82
N GLU A 224 8.55 -21.36 3.97
CA GLU A 224 9.23 -22.12 2.92
C GLU A 224 8.33 -22.33 1.70
N ALA A 225 7.05 -22.64 1.92
CA ALA A 225 6.06 -22.78 0.86
C ALA A 225 5.88 -21.49 0.04
N ALA A 226 5.87 -20.33 0.70
CA ALA A 226 5.81 -19.03 0.03
C ALA A 226 7.11 -18.70 -0.72
N HIS A 227 8.26 -18.85 -0.06
CA HIS A 227 9.56 -18.55 -0.68
C HIS A 227 9.87 -19.47 -1.87
N GLY A 228 9.50 -20.75 -1.79
CA GLY A 228 9.62 -21.70 -2.91
C GLY A 228 8.83 -21.27 -4.16
N ARG A 229 7.86 -20.37 -3.99
CA ARG A 229 7.04 -19.76 -5.05
C ARG A 229 7.45 -18.33 -5.39
N GLY A 230 8.52 -17.81 -4.79
CA GLY A 230 8.95 -16.42 -4.95
C GLY A 230 8.03 -15.39 -4.27
N VAL A 231 7.15 -15.83 -3.37
CA VAL A 231 6.22 -14.98 -2.63
C VAL A 231 6.85 -14.58 -1.31
N LEU A 232 6.88 -13.27 -1.01
CA LEU A 232 7.37 -12.75 0.27
C LEU A 232 6.35 -13.00 1.39
N VAL A 233 6.80 -12.90 2.64
CA VAL A 233 5.94 -13.15 3.81
C VAL A 233 5.85 -11.92 4.71
N MET A 234 4.68 -11.69 5.31
CA MET A 234 4.46 -10.76 6.42
C MET A 234 3.73 -11.45 7.58
N ALA A 235 3.99 -10.97 8.80
CA ALA A 235 3.32 -11.39 10.03
C ALA A 235 2.37 -10.31 10.52
#